data_AF-A0A8G2F9R5-F1
#
_entry.id   AF-A0A8G2F9R5-F1
#
_cell.length_a   1.000
_cell.length_b   1.000
_cell.length_c   1.000
_cell.angle_alpha   90.00
_cell.angle_beta   90.00
_cell.angle_gamma   90.00
#
_symmetry.space_group_name_H-M   'P 1'
#
loop_
_entity.id
_entity.type
_entity.pdbx_description
1 polymer ?
#
loop_
_entity_poly.entity_id
_entity_poly.type
_entity_poly.pdbx_seq_one_letter_code
_entity_poly.pdbx_strand_id
1 'polypeptide(L)'
;MGRKDVFEHIIDGVSGIAPGDVSGKALVVGVCSKGEVGKTYYLGKRSDLAKLLGTGPLVDRLQDIFAAAGQDATVLAVPVAGNPSGTITQVKHIGTGVSASVSGIPAANADVVVEIVNGGALGTATAKISTDNGAIFSSASAVAANGQVTIGGSGTTLVFEGGDLVAGDTYTYTVRGAIGTVEQVGSGAKVTVEGTVVVGAQLVLQVVKSGGRNVGQYQLSVDGGDNFSGYRTIPVDGRIVAADTGVTIVCPSSGDEEFKAGTTYSCNLLAPVPTVPAVIAALKKPLEVVDPEFVYVVGGSDSVAWASLGALADDLWNKHRPTYFVCESRLPAAGEDLNDWVTALKEERATFAHRFVSVCCAYGEIADRTGQRKVRNAGGLLTGRILSIPVQRDIGRVRDQAITGITVPDEYTDSMQLVLEDAGYITLTRYAGLRGTYWGTARTMADTTSDYQRLEVIRTTFKAIRLMRLQALKALKDELGDPVQGADASGLAYLRSNLENALDTMVKAKPKELAGYAIEIPPGQDFVNNGVAVETKLIGIPIIDTINLYSSYIYAGSKFDPRLQG
;
A
#
# COMPACT_ATOMS: atom_id res chain seq x y z
N MET A 1 -2.84 44.00 7.19
CA MET A 1 -1.72 44.01 8.15
C MET A 1 -2.06 43.00 9.24
N GLY A 2 -1.56 41.76 9.11
CA GLY A 2 -1.78 40.72 10.11
C GLY A 2 -0.90 40.96 11.33
N ARG A 3 -1.46 40.80 12.52
CA ARG A 3 -0.80 41.01 13.82
C ARG A 3 0.35 40.00 13.98
N LYS A 4 1.54 40.48 14.31
CA LYS A 4 2.68 39.65 14.72
C LYS A 4 2.61 39.50 16.24
N ASP A 5 2.56 38.26 16.74
CA ASP A 5 2.61 37.95 18.17
C ASP A 5 3.14 36.52 18.42
N VAL A 6 3.51 36.24 19.67
CA VAL A 6 3.81 34.91 20.23
C VAL A 6 2.74 34.61 21.29
N PHE A 7 2.04 33.49 21.16
CA PHE A 7 1.03 33.06 22.12
C PHE A 7 1.48 31.78 22.85
N GLU A 8 1.51 31.83 24.18
CA GLU A 8 1.74 30.66 25.04
C GLU A 8 0.41 30.00 25.39
N HIS A 9 0.33 28.69 25.16
CA HIS A 9 -0.73 27.84 25.68
C HIS A 9 -0.09 26.70 26.47
N ILE A 10 -0.37 26.66 27.77
CA ILE A 10 -0.04 25.52 28.63
C ILE A 10 -0.97 24.37 28.24
N ILE A 11 -0.38 23.26 27.79
CA ILE A 11 -1.05 21.96 27.70
C ILE A 11 -0.41 21.06 28.75
N ASP A 12 -1.18 20.74 29.79
CA ASP A 12 -0.80 19.83 30.85
C ASP A 12 -0.87 18.37 30.35
N GLY A 13 0.21 17.60 30.56
CA GLY A 13 0.10 16.17 30.83
C GLY A 13 0.51 15.12 29.79
N VAL A 14 1.66 15.23 29.09
CA VAL A 14 2.49 14.03 28.76
C VAL A 14 3.97 14.43 28.72
N SER A 15 4.73 13.90 29.68
CA SER A 15 6.17 14.04 29.86
C SER A 15 6.98 13.68 28.60
N GLY A 16 7.87 14.59 28.16
CA GLY A 16 9.14 14.21 27.54
C GLY A 16 9.32 14.37 26.03
N ILE A 17 8.60 15.26 25.33
CA ILE A 17 9.00 15.60 23.96
C ILE A 17 9.97 16.78 24.02
N ALA A 18 11.26 16.49 23.90
CA ALA A 18 12.26 17.50 23.57
C ALA A 18 11.83 18.24 22.29
N PRO A 19 12.02 19.57 22.21
CA PRO A 19 11.75 20.28 20.97
C PRO A 19 12.68 19.73 19.87
N GLY A 20 12.09 19.10 18.86
CA GLY A 20 12.80 18.79 17.61
C GLY A 20 13.19 17.34 17.34
N ASP A 21 12.43 16.33 17.78
CA ASP A 21 12.54 15.03 17.08
C ASP A 21 11.77 15.09 15.74
N VAL A 22 12.51 15.44 14.70
CA VAL A 22 12.10 15.49 13.28
C VAL A 22 12.26 14.13 12.58
N SER A 23 12.61 13.06 13.29
CA SER A 23 12.97 11.75 12.75
C SER A 23 11.92 10.68 13.10
N GLY A 24 11.51 9.85 12.13
CA GLY A 24 10.87 8.56 12.41
C GLY A 24 9.38 8.56 12.80
N LYS A 25 8.64 9.65 12.58
CA LYS A 25 7.18 9.67 12.80
C LYS A 25 6.46 9.30 11.51
N ALA A 26 5.91 8.09 11.46
CA ALA A 26 4.97 7.69 10.42
C ALA A 26 3.55 8.08 10.82
N LEU A 27 2.81 8.71 9.90
CA LEU A 27 1.37 8.85 9.99
C LEU A 27 0.73 7.75 9.14
N VAL A 28 -0.12 6.91 9.73
CA VAL A 28 -0.77 5.78 9.08
C VAL A 28 -2.26 6.06 8.96
N VAL A 29 -2.78 6.18 7.75
CA VAL A 29 -4.19 6.47 7.50
C VAL A 29 -4.89 5.28 6.88
N GLY A 30 -6.06 4.89 7.40
CA GLY A 30 -6.77 3.71 6.92
C GLY A 30 -8.14 3.50 7.58
N VAL A 31 -8.88 2.53 7.06
CA VAL A 31 -10.23 2.20 7.55
C VAL A 31 -10.13 1.32 8.81
N CYS A 32 -10.95 1.63 9.82
CA CYS A 32 -11.17 0.79 11.00
C CYS A 32 -12.62 0.93 11.49
N SER A 33 -13.07 -0.02 12.33
CA SER A 33 -14.48 -0.13 12.73
C SER A 33 -14.92 0.72 13.92
N LYS A 34 -13.99 1.29 14.72
CA LYS A 34 -14.32 2.11 15.91
C LYS A 34 -13.71 3.50 15.96
N GLY A 35 -12.61 3.73 15.24
CA GLY A 35 -11.87 5.00 15.32
C GLY A 35 -12.67 6.19 14.80
N GLU A 36 -12.46 7.36 15.38
CA GLU A 36 -13.06 8.62 14.92
C GLU A 36 -12.32 9.14 13.68
N VAL A 37 -13.06 9.37 12.59
CA VAL A 37 -12.48 9.80 11.31
C VAL A 37 -11.72 11.12 11.45
N GLY A 38 -10.49 11.15 10.94
CA GLY A 38 -9.62 12.34 10.96
C GLY A 38 -9.00 12.66 12.32
N LYS A 39 -9.24 11.84 13.35
CA LYS A 39 -8.57 11.97 14.65
C LYS A 39 -7.23 11.26 14.67
N THR A 40 -6.22 11.90 15.25
CA THR A 40 -4.90 11.30 15.45
C THR A 40 -4.84 10.48 16.73
N TYR A 41 -4.43 9.22 16.60
CA TYR A 41 -4.17 8.30 17.71
C TYR A 41 -2.66 8.03 17.80
N TYR A 42 -2.07 8.29 18.96
CA TYR A 42 -0.65 7.97 19.23
C TYR A 42 -0.56 6.53 19.71
N LEU A 43 0.07 5.67 18.92
CA LEU A 43 0.09 4.23 19.15
C LEU A 43 1.52 3.71 19.19
N GLY A 44 1.78 2.78 20.09
CA GLY A 44 3.02 2.02 20.16
C GLY A 44 2.75 0.52 20.21
N LYS A 45 3.82 -0.27 20.29
CA LYS A 45 3.78 -1.74 20.24
C LYS A 45 2.83 -2.42 21.24
N ARG A 46 2.55 -1.75 22.38
CA ARG A 46 1.71 -2.22 23.49
C ARG A 46 0.31 -1.60 23.51
N SER A 47 -0.03 -0.73 22.55
CA SER A 47 -1.37 -0.13 22.48
C SER A 47 -2.43 -1.19 22.19
N ASP A 48 -3.58 -1.10 22.88
CA ASP A 48 -4.73 -1.97 22.63
C ASP A 48 -5.50 -1.51 21.38
N LEU A 49 -5.06 -2.00 20.22
CA LEU A 49 -5.62 -1.62 18.92
C LEU A 49 -7.10 -2.02 18.79
N ALA A 50 -7.49 -3.18 19.32
CA ALA A 50 -8.86 -3.67 19.24
C ALA A 50 -9.85 -2.80 20.03
N LYS A 51 -9.41 -2.28 21.18
CA LYS A 51 -10.20 -1.33 21.97
C LYS A 51 -10.29 0.04 21.32
N LEU A 52 -9.17 0.57 20.81
CA LEU A 52 -9.06 1.93 20.31
C LEU A 52 -9.64 2.10 18.89
N LEU A 53 -9.37 1.13 18.01
CA LEU A 53 -9.66 1.21 16.58
C LEU A 53 -10.61 0.10 16.10
N GLY A 54 -10.78 -0.97 16.88
CA GLY A 54 -11.63 -2.11 16.49
C GLY A 54 -10.90 -3.07 15.56
N THR A 55 -11.48 -3.33 14.40
CA THR A 55 -10.93 -4.20 13.36
C THR A 55 -10.90 -3.47 12.03
N GLY A 56 -10.24 -4.04 11.02
CA GLY A 56 -10.17 -3.49 9.66
C GLY A 56 -8.73 -3.26 9.17
N PRO A 57 -8.58 -2.83 7.91
CA PRO A 57 -7.26 -2.72 7.26
C PRO A 57 -6.23 -1.91 8.04
N LEU A 58 -6.64 -0.79 8.66
CA LEU A 58 -5.73 0.02 9.46
C LEU A 58 -5.14 -0.77 10.64
N VAL A 59 -5.97 -1.56 11.32
CA VAL A 59 -5.55 -2.36 12.48
C VAL A 59 -4.61 -3.48 12.05
N ASP A 60 -4.97 -4.17 10.96
CA ASP A 60 -4.13 -5.21 10.34
C ASP A 60 -2.73 -4.66 10.02
N ARG A 61 -2.64 -3.48 9.41
CA ARG A 61 -1.36 -2.85 9.07
C ARG A 61 -0.58 -2.34 10.28
N LEU A 62 -1.25 -1.81 11.29
CA LEU A 62 -0.58 -1.41 12.53
C LEU A 62 0.05 -2.61 13.23
N GLN A 63 -0.60 -3.78 13.21
CA GLN A 63 -0.01 -5.01 13.75
C GLN A 63 1.27 -5.40 12.98
N ASP A 64 1.23 -5.35 11.65
CA ASP A 64 2.38 -5.64 10.79
C ASP A 64 3.54 -4.66 11.05
N ILE A 65 3.22 -3.36 11.15
CA ILE A 65 4.18 -2.30 11.47
C ILE A 65 4.87 -2.63 12.79
N PHE A 66 4.12 -2.91 13.85
CA PHE A 66 4.71 -3.18 15.15
C PHE A 66 5.38 -4.57 15.25
N ALA A 67 5.12 -5.48 14.31
CA ALA A 67 5.85 -6.73 14.19
C ALA A 67 7.23 -6.52 13.56
N ALA A 68 7.32 -5.69 12.52
CA ALA A 68 8.57 -5.39 11.80
C ALA A 68 9.40 -4.25 12.42
N ALA A 69 8.78 -3.33 13.17
CA ALA A 69 9.45 -2.19 13.76
C ALA A 69 10.20 -2.54 15.07
N GLY A 70 11.09 -1.63 15.48
CA GLY A 70 11.81 -1.71 16.76
C GLY A 70 10.89 -1.71 17.98
N GLN A 71 11.44 -2.08 19.15
CA GLN A 71 10.65 -2.23 20.38
C GLN A 71 9.94 -0.94 20.82
N ASP A 72 10.55 0.21 20.56
CA ASP A 72 10.05 1.53 20.96
C ASP A 72 9.35 2.28 19.82
N ALA A 73 8.98 1.58 18.75
CA ALA A 73 8.33 2.20 17.61
C ALA A 73 6.95 2.77 17.98
N THR A 74 6.73 4.02 17.59
CA THR A 74 5.45 4.72 17.72
C THR A 74 5.00 5.27 16.37
N VAL A 75 3.69 5.27 16.14
CA VAL A 75 3.08 5.82 14.92
C VAL A 75 1.85 6.66 15.27
N LEU A 76 1.45 7.52 14.33
CA LEU A 76 0.24 8.31 14.40
C LEU A 76 -0.81 7.65 13.50
N ALA A 77 -1.81 6.97 14.08
CA ALA A 77 -2.89 6.39 13.29
C ALA A 77 -4.03 7.38 13.09
N VAL A 78 -4.57 7.46 11.87
CA VAL A 78 -5.69 8.33 11.50
C VAL A 78 -6.78 7.49 10.82
N PRO A 79 -7.93 7.27 11.47
CA PRO A 79 -9.05 6.59 10.85
C PRO A 79 -9.63 7.39 9.67
N VAL A 80 -10.04 6.68 8.62
CA VAL A 80 -10.80 7.22 7.49
C VAL A 80 -12.07 6.41 7.27
N ALA A 81 -13.12 7.05 6.76
CA ALA A 81 -14.34 6.36 6.37
C ALA A 81 -14.08 5.36 5.24
N GLY A 82 -14.58 4.13 5.39
CA GLY A 82 -14.50 3.09 4.37
C GLY A 82 -15.85 2.82 3.71
N ASN A 83 -15.81 2.38 2.46
CA ASN A 83 -16.96 1.90 1.70
C ASN A 83 -16.81 0.41 1.40
N PRO A 84 -17.92 -0.30 1.15
CA PRO A 84 -17.87 -1.66 0.61
C PRO A 84 -16.98 -1.71 -0.64
N SER A 85 -16.05 -2.67 -0.66
CA SER A 85 -15.15 -2.88 -1.78
C SER A 85 -15.75 -3.83 -2.81
N GLY A 86 -15.14 -3.89 -3.98
CA GLY A 86 -15.44 -4.84 -5.04
C GLY A 86 -14.30 -4.89 -6.05
N THR A 87 -14.24 -5.96 -6.83
CA THR A 87 -13.27 -6.12 -7.92
C THR A 87 -13.98 -6.37 -9.24
N ILE A 88 -13.40 -5.82 -10.30
CA ILE A 88 -13.75 -6.11 -11.70
C ILE A 88 -12.44 -6.50 -12.37
N THR A 89 -12.37 -7.68 -12.97
CA THR A 89 -11.17 -8.10 -13.70
C THR A 89 -11.09 -7.38 -15.04
N GLN A 90 -9.90 -7.37 -15.66
CA GLN A 90 -9.76 -6.93 -17.05
C GLN A 90 -10.63 -7.81 -17.97
N VAL A 91 -11.05 -7.21 -19.09
CA VAL A 91 -11.83 -7.90 -20.10
C VAL A 91 -10.91 -8.80 -20.90
N LYS A 92 -11.19 -10.10 -20.89
CA LYS A 92 -10.54 -11.06 -21.77
C LYS A 92 -11.37 -11.22 -23.04
N HIS A 93 -10.77 -10.88 -24.17
CA HIS A 93 -11.37 -11.03 -25.48
C HIS A 93 -10.79 -12.25 -26.20
N ILE A 94 -11.67 -13.06 -26.78
CA ILE A 94 -11.32 -14.14 -27.70
C ILE A 94 -12.06 -13.86 -29.01
N GLY A 95 -11.32 -13.53 -30.06
CA GLY A 95 -11.89 -13.13 -31.34
C GLY A 95 -10.98 -12.20 -32.13
N THR A 96 -11.50 -11.65 -33.23
CA THR A 96 -10.77 -10.72 -34.10
C THR A 96 -11.45 -9.35 -34.22
N GLY A 97 -12.55 -9.14 -33.52
CA GLY A 97 -13.25 -7.86 -33.43
C GLY A 97 -12.52 -6.84 -32.55
N VAL A 98 -13.21 -5.74 -32.27
CA VAL A 98 -12.65 -4.63 -31.49
C VAL A 98 -12.46 -5.00 -30.01
N SER A 99 -11.52 -4.32 -29.34
CA SER A 99 -11.32 -4.42 -27.89
C SER A 99 -12.51 -3.84 -27.12
N ALA A 100 -12.61 -4.22 -25.84
CA ALA A 100 -13.61 -3.69 -24.93
C ALA A 100 -13.02 -3.39 -23.56
N SER A 101 -13.61 -2.41 -22.88
CA SER A 101 -13.31 -2.07 -21.50
C SER A 101 -14.56 -2.22 -20.64
N VAL A 102 -14.39 -2.33 -19.33
CA VAL A 102 -15.49 -2.42 -18.38
C VAL A 102 -15.46 -1.23 -17.43
N SER A 103 -16.64 -0.69 -17.15
CA SER A 103 -16.83 0.40 -16.18
C SER A 103 -17.97 0.07 -15.24
N GLY A 104 -18.01 0.73 -14.08
CA GLY A 104 -19.07 0.59 -13.10
C GLY A 104 -18.56 0.24 -11.70
N ILE A 105 -19.49 -0.02 -10.80
CA ILE A 105 -19.21 -0.35 -9.40
C ILE A 105 -19.85 -1.73 -9.13
N PRO A 106 -19.10 -2.71 -8.62
CA PRO A 106 -19.63 -4.03 -8.30
C PRO A 106 -20.83 -3.95 -7.35
N ALA A 107 -22.00 -4.37 -7.83
CA ALA A 107 -23.24 -4.44 -7.06
C ALA A 107 -23.59 -5.89 -6.66
N ALA A 108 -23.27 -6.86 -7.53
CA ALA A 108 -23.45 -8.28 -7.27
C ALA A 108 -22.32 -9.09 -7.91
N ASN A 109 -22.03 -10.26 -7.33
CA ASN A 109 -21.08 -11.20 -7.93
C ASN A 109 -21.63 -11.72 -9.28
N ALA A 110 -20.79 -11.71 -10.30
CA ALA A 110 -21.14 -12.22 -11.63
C ALA A 110 -19.89 -12.75 -12.35
N ASP A 111 -20.07 -13.83 -13.11
CA ASP A 111 -19.07 -14.34 -14.06
C ASP A 111 -19.60 -14.03 -15.47
N VAL A 112 -19.15 -12.91 -16.02
CA VAL A 112 -19.76 -12.31 -17.20
C VAL A 112 -19.17 -12.91 -18.46
N VAL A 113 -20.07 -13.33 -19.36
CA VAL A 113 -19.73 -13.73 -20.74
C VAL A 113 -20.66 -12.97 -21.69
N VAL A 114 -20.08 -12.14 -22.55
CA VAL A 114 -20.79 -11.49 -23.65
C VAL A 114 -20.34 -12.13 -24.95
N GLU A 115 -21.26 -12.76 -25.67
CA GLU A 115 -21.00 -13.39 -26.97
C GLU A 115 -21.73 -12.62 -28.08
N ILE A 116 -20.98 -12.23 -29.11
CA ILE A 116 -21.54 -11.57 -30.29
C ILE A 116 -22.23 -12.61 -31.17
N VAL A 117 -23.54 -12.45 -31.36
CA VAL A 117 -24.37 -13.39 -32.14
C VAL A 117 -24.36 -13.00 -33.61
N ASN A 118 -24.68 -11.74 -33.92
CA ASN A 118 -24.60 -11.20 -35.26
C ASN A 118 -23.57 -10.06 -35.26
N GLY A 119 -22.53 -10.19 -36.10
CA GLY A 119 -21.51 -9.16 -36.27
C GLY A 119 -21.99 -7.96 -37.09
N GLY A 120 -21.20 -6.90 -37.12
CA GLY A 120 -21.46 -5.65 -37.82
C GLY A 120 -21.14 -4.43 -36.96
N ALA A 121 -21.51 -3.25 -37.46
CA ALA A 121 -21.29 -1.99 -36.75
C ALA A 121 -22.10 -1.91 -35.44
N LEU A 122 -21.58 -1.14 -34.48
CA LEU A 122 -22.29 -0.78 -33.24
C LEU A 122 -23.69 -0.21 -33.57
N GLY A 123 -24.71 -0.59 -32.80
CA GLY A 123 -26.11 -0.26 -33.09
C GLY A 123 -26.83 -1.26 -33.99
N THR A 124 -26.11 -2.14 -34.70
CA THR A 124 -26.69 -3.17 -35.57
C THR A 124 -26.34 -4.59 -35.15
N ALA A 125 -25.10 -4.80 -34.69
CA ALA A 125 -24.65 -6.06 -34.13
C ALA A 125 -25.49 -6.46 -32.91
N THR A 126 -25.65 -7.77 -32.67
CA THR A 126 -26.39 -8.29 -31.52
C THR A 126 -25.50 -9.15 -30.64
N ALA A 127 -25.72 -9.09 -29.34
CA ALA A 127 -25.00 -9.87 -28.34
C ALA A 127 -25.97 -10.54 -27.36
N LYS A 128 -25.56 -11.67 -26.80
CA LYS A 128 -26.22 -12.34 -25.67
C LYS A 128 -25.29 -12.29 -24.45
N ILE A 129 -25.88 -12.23 -23.26
CA ILE A 129 -25.16 -12.00 -22.00
C ILE A 129 -25.43 -13.17 -21.06
N SER A 130 -24.38 -13.68 -20.43
CA SER A 130 -24.45 -14.57 -19.28
C SER A 130 -23.74 -13.91 -18.09
N THR A 131 -24.25 -14.15 -16.88
CA THR A 131 -23.65 -13.72 -15.60
C THR A 131 -23.22 -14.90 -14.72
N ASP A 132 -23.30 -16.12 -15.26
CA ASP A 132 -23.06 -17.41 -14.61
C ASP A 132 -22.09 -18.27 -15.42
N ASN A 133 -21.07 -17.62 -16.00
CA ASN A 133 -20.00 -18.27 -16.77
C ASN A 133 -20.49 -19.11 -17.96
N GLY A 134 -21.50 -18.60 -18.67
CA GLY A 134 -22.05 -19.23 -19.87
C GLY A 134 -23.07 -20.35 -19.61
N ALA A 135 -23.50 -20.58 -18.37
CA ALA A 135 -24.52 -21.60 -18.09
C ALA A 135 -25.90 -21.18 -18.60
N ILE A 136 -26.27 -19.90 -18.44
CA ILE A 136 -27.52 -19.34 -18.94
C ILE A 136 -27.25 -18.03 -19.67
N PHE A 137 -27.75 -17.92 -20.90
CA PHE A 137 -27.68 -16.70 -21.70
C PHE A 137 -29.03 -16.00 -21.79
N SER A 138 -28.99 -14.67 -21.79
CA SER A 138 -30.11 -13.81 -22.18
C SER A 138 -30.48 -14.01 -23.65
N SER A 139 -31.65 -13.52 -24.04
CA SER A 139 -31.97 -13.34 -25.45
C SER A 139 -30.99 -12.35 -26.10
N ALA A 140 -30.65 -12.59 -27.37
CA ALA A 140 -29.80 -11.67 -28.13
C ALA A 140 -30.47 -10.29 -28.27
N SER A 141 -29.72 -9.24 -27.96
CA SER A 141 -30.15 -7.83 -28.07
C SER A 141 -29.14 -7.02 -28.85
N ALA A 142 -29.58 -5.95 -29.52
CA ALA A 142 -28.67 -5.05 -30.22
C ALA A 142 -27.69 -4.40 -29.24
N VAL A 143 -26.41 -4.37 -29.61
CA VAL A 143 -25.39 -3.56 -28.92
C VAL A 143 -25.68 -2.11 -29.23
N ALA A 144 -25.74 -1.24 -28.21
CA ALA A 144 -26.07 0.16 -28.41
C ALA A 144 -25.08 0.86 -29.36
N ALA A 145 -25.53 1.90 -30.08
CA ALA A 145 -24.70 2.62 -31.04
C ALA A 145 -23.47 3.32 -30.41
N ASN A 146 -23.51 3.56 -29.09
CA ASN A 146 -22.38 4.06 -28.31
C ASN A 146 -21.46 2.93 -27.78
N GLY A 147 -21.65 1.69 -28.22
CA GLY A 147 -20.83 0.53 -27.85
C GLY A 147 -21.09 -0.01 -26.45
N GLN A 148 -22.12 0.46 -25.75
CA GLN A 148 -22.38 0.07 -24.37
C GLN A 148 -23.31 -1.13 -24.26
N VAL A 149 -22.95 -2.05 -23.35
CA VAL A 149 -23.76 -3.19 -22.94
C VAL A 149 -23.82 -3.23 -21.42
N THR A 150 -24.97 -2.87 -20.85
CA THR A 150 -25.21 -2.94 -19.41
C THR A 150 -25.41 -4.39 -18.99
N ILE A 151 -24.66 -4.82 -17.98
CA ILE A 151 -24.79 -6.17 -17.41
C ILE A 151 -25.76 -6.11 -16.23
N GLY A 152 -26.92 -6.76 -16.39
CA GLY A 152 -28.00 -6.70 -15.42
C GLY A 152 -27.57 -7.21 -14.04
N GLY A 153 -27.85 -6.43 -12.99
CA GLY A 153 -27.61 -6.82 -11.59
C GLY A 153 -26.15 -6.73 -11.11
N SER A 154 -25.15 -6.82 -12.00
CA SER A 154 -23.74 -6.75 -11.62
C SER A 154 -23.26 -5.33 -11.27
N GLY A 155 -23.96 -4.30 -11.75
CA GLY A 155 -23.55 -2.89 -11.61
C GLY A 155 -22.47 -2.45 -12.62
N THR A 156 -22.18 -3.27 -13.62
CA THR A 156 -21.13 -3.01 -14.63
C THR A 156 -21.70 -2.78 -16.03
N THR A 157 -20.95 -2.05 -16.85
CA THR A 157 -21.23 -1.81 -18.26
C THR A 157 -19.97 -2.13 -19.07
N LEU A 158 -20.09 -3.05 -20.02
CA LEU A 158 -19.07 -3.33 -21.02
C LEU A 158 -19.15 -2.25 -22.11
N VAL A 159 -18.01 -1.72 -22.53
CA VAL A 159 -17.89 -0.64 -23.51
C VAL A 159 -16.93 -1.08 -24.61
N PHE A 160 -17.46 -1.31 -25.79
CA PHE A 160 -16.66 -1.63 -26.98
C PHE A 160 -15.99 -0.37 -27.54
N GLU A 161 -14.79 -0.55 -28.08
CA GLU A 161 -14.14 0.48 -28.89
C GLU A 161 -14.89 0.65 -30.23
N GLY A 162 -14.59 1.76 -30.94
CA GLY A 162 -15.20 2.03 -32.24
C GLY A 162 -14.74 1.01 -33.30
N GLY A 163 -15.69 0.40 -34.00
CA GLY A 163 -15.45 -0.50 -35.12
C GLY A 163 -16.54 -1.57 -35.26
N ASP A 164 -16.28 -2.57 -36.08
CA ASP A 164 -17.21 -3.68 -36.31
C ASP A 164 -17.00 -4.80 -35.28
N LEU A 165 -18.09 -5.30 -34.73
CA LEU A 165 -18.11 -6.50 -33.90
C LEU A 165 -18.16 -7.74 -34.80
N VAL A 166 -17.45 -8.80 -34.41
CA VAL A 166 -17.36 -10.03 -35.20
C VAL A 166 -18.21 -11.12 -34.55
N ALA A 167 -19.03 -11.81 -35.34
CA ALA A 167 -19.86 -12.91 -34.83
C ALA A 167 -18.99 -14.04 -34.27
N GLY A 168 -19.34 -14.54 -33.08
CA GLY A 168 -18.58 -15.55 -32.34
C GLY A 168 -17.54 -14.99 -31.39
N ASP A 169 -17.23 -13.68 -31.45
CA ASP A 169 -16.34 -13.05 -30.48
C ASP A 169 -16.93 -13.13 -29.07
N THR A 170 -16.07 -13.43 -28.10
CA THR A 170 -16.44 -13.55 -26.70
C THR A 170 -15.62 -12.61 -25.83
N TYR A 171 -16.30 -11.89 -24.96
CA TYR A 171 -15.72 -10.98 -23.98
C TYR A 171 -16.10 -11.47 -22.59
N THR A 172 -15.10 -11.82 -21.78
CA THR A 172 -15.31 -12.34 -20.43
C THR A 172 -14.63 -11.47 -19.39
N TYR A 173 -15.28 -11.34 -18.24
CA TYR A 173 -14.70 -10.72 -17.05
C TYR A 173 -15.50 -11.11 -15.81
N THR A 174 -14.90 -10.91 -14.65
CA THR A 174 -15.45 -11.33 -13.36
C THR A 174 -15.73 -10.11 -12.50
N VAL A 175 -16.89 -10.10 -11.85
CA VAL A 175 -17.30 -9.09 -10.87
C VAL A 175 -17.42 -9.76 -9.51
N ARG A 176 -16.79 -9.18 -8.48
CA ARG A 176 -16.96 -9.60 -7.09
C ARG A 176 -17.29 -8.40 -6.20
N GLY A 177 -18.32 -8.56 -5.36
CA GLY A 177 -18.69 -7.59 -4.33
C GLY A 177 -17.92 -7.82 -3.03
N ALA A 178 -18.27 -7.04 -2.00
CA ALA A 178 -17.61 -7.13 -0.69
C ALA A 178 -17.72 -8.52 -0.06
N ILE A 179 -18.86 -9.18 -0.25
CA ILE A 179 -19.07 -10.59 0.09
C ILE A 179 -18.98 -11.38 -1.21
N GLY A 180 -17.96 -12.22 -1.35
CA GLY A 180 -17.75 -13.06 -2.52
C GLY A 180 -18.79 -14.17 -2.64
N THR A 181 -18.70 -14.95 -3.72
CA THR A 181 -19.54 -16.13 -3.93
C THR A 181 -19.33 -17.15 -2.82
N VAL A 182 -20.41 -17.80 -2.36
CA VAL A 182 -20.32 -18.93 -1.44
C VAL A 182 -20.07 -20.19 -2.25
N GLU A 183 -18.87 -20.72 -2.12
CA GLU A 183 -18.51 -22.02 -2.70
C GLU A 183 -18.84 -23.13 -1.72
N GLN A 184 -19.30 -24.26 -2.24
CA GLN A 184 -19.65 -25.42 -1.43
C GLN A 184 -18.96 -26.66 -1.99
N VAL A 185 -18.28 -27.39 -1.10
CA VAL A 185 -17.77 -28.73 -1.36
C VAL A 185 -18.54 -29.70 -0.46
N GLY A 186 -19.25 -30.66 -1.06
CA GLY A 186 -20.10 -31.62 -0.36
C GLY A 186 -21.59 -31.48 -0.71
N SER A 187 -22.44 -32.22 -0.01
CA SER A 187 -23.86 -32.38 -0.36
C SER A 187 -24.84 -31.96 0.75
N GLY A 188 -24.38 -31.12 1.68
CA GLY A 188 -25.24 -30.48 2.69
C GLY A 188 -26.10 -29.34 2.13
N ALA A 189 -26.96 -28.80 2.97
CA ALA A 189 -27.81 -27.62 2.71
C ALA A 189 -27.05 -26.43 2.09
N LYS A 190 -27.71 -25.56 1.30
CA LYS A 190 -27.04 -24.36 0.76
C LYS A 190 -27.03 -23.24 1.81
N VAL A 191 -25.91 -22.55 2.00
CA VAL A 191 -25.82 -21.38 2.91
C VAL A 191 -25.64 -20.09 2.12
N THR A 192 -26.04 -18.97 2.72
CA THR A 192 -25.77 -17.62 2.20
C THR A 192 -25.00 -16.80 3.23
N VAL A 193 -24.42 -15.67 2.82
CA VAL A 193 -23.68 -14.76 3.69
C VAL A 193 -24.21 -13.35 3.48
N GLU A 194 -24.50 -12.65 4.57
CA GLU A 194 -25.03 -11.28 4.56
C GLU A 194 -24.38 -10.41 5.62
N GLY A 195 -24.55 -9.09 5.50
CA GLY A 195 -24.02 -8.10 6.44
C GLY A 195 -23.12 -7.07 5.76
N THR A 196 -22.32 -6.37 6.56
CA THR A 196 -21.39 -5.35 6.07
C THR A 196 -19.99 -5.72 6.49
N VAL A 197 -19.11 -5.93 5.52
CA VAL A 197 -17.73 -6.32 5.78
C VAL A 197 -16.97 -5.16 6.43
N VAL A 198 -16.44 -5.39 7.63
CA VAL A 198 -15.60 -4.42 8.34
C VAL A 198 -14.11 -4.77 8.27
N VAL A 199 -13.77 -6.03 7.99
CA VAL A 199 -12.40 -6.52 7.78
C VAL A 199 -12.40 -7.64 6.73
N GLY A 200 -11.37 -7.68 5.90
CA GLY A 200 -11.20 -8.76 4.92
C GLY A 200 -10.87 -10.09 5.60
N ALA A 201 -11.41 -11.18 5.08
CA ALA A 201 -11.24 -12.52 5.62
C ALA A 201 -11.50 -13.58 4.56
N GLN A 202 -10.96 -14.79 4.77
CA GLN A 202 -11.29 -15.98 3.99
C GLN A 202 -12.08 -16.91 4.89
N LEU A 203 -13.41 -16.90 4.75
CA LEU A 203 -14.29 -17.71 5.60
C LEU A 203 -14.26 -19.16 5.15
N VAL A 204 -14.12 -20.08 6.10
CA VAL A 204 -14.33 -21.51 5.88
C VAL A 204 -15.20 -22.07 7.02
N LEU A 205 -16.44 -22.45 6.69
CA LEU A 205 -17.33 -23.17 7.60
C LEU A 205 -17.31 -24.65 7.24
N GLN A 206 -16.90 -25.50 8.19
CA GLN A 206 -16.93 -26.95 8.02
C GLN A 206 -17.96 -27.56 8.95
N VAL A 207 -18.88 -28.34 8.40
CA VAL A 207 -19.83 -29.14 9.16
C VAL A 207 -19.09 -30.37 9.69
N VAL A 208 -19.00 -30.50 11.02
CA VAL A 208 -18.29 -31.60 11.70
C VAL A 208 -19.23 -32.68 12.20
N LYS A 209 -20.53 -32.37 12.35
CA LYS A 209 -21.57 -33.33 12.71
C LYS A 209 -22.82 -33.04 11.90
N SER A 210 -23.38 -34.07 11.27
CA SER A 210 -24.60 -33.93 10.49
C SER A 210 -25.81 -33.58 11.37
N GLY A 211 -26.75 -32.84 10.79
CA GLY A 211 -28.03 -32.50 11.40
C GLY A 211 -28.51 -31.12 10.98
N GLY A 212 -29.79 -30.83 11.24
CA GLY A 212 -30.36 -29.49 11.02
C GLY A 212 -29.86 -28.47 12.05
N ARG A 213 -30.51 -27.29 12.05
CA ARG A 213 -30.32 -26.28 13.11
C ARG A 213 -30.55 -26.91 14.49
N ASN A 214 -29.82 -26.44 15.50
CA ASN A 214 -29.80 -26.94 16.87
C ASN A 214 -29.30 -28.40 17.05
N VAL A 215 -28.87 -29.10 16.00
CA VAL A 215 -28.41 -30.50 16.05
C VAL A 215 -27.05 -30.67 15.41
N GLY A 216 -26.89 -30.16 14.18
CA GLY A 216 -25.63 -30.19 13.45
C GLY A 216 -24.57 -29.33 14.15
N GLN A 217 -23.30 -29.70 13.97
CA GLN A 217 -22.17 -28.96 14.53
C GLN A 217 -21.24 -28.48 13.42
N TYR A 218 -20.63 -27.33 13.64
CA TYR A 218 -19.68 -26.70 12.73
C TYR A 218 -18.44 -26.21 13.48
N GLN A 219 -17.38 -25.96 12.71
CA GLN A 219 -16.27 -25.10 13.08
C GLN A 219 -16.09 -24.03 12.00
N LEU A 220 -15.59 -22.86 12.39
CA LEU A 220 -15.39 -21.71 11.51
C LEU A 220 -13.93 -21.25 11.55
N SER A 221 -13.37 -21.00 10.37
CA SER A 221 -12.11 -20.30 10.14
C SER A 221 -12.38 -18.96 9.41
N VAL A 222 -11.51 -17.97 9.66
CA VAL A 222 -11.50 -16.65 8.99
C VAL A 222 -10.20 -16.41 8.19
N ASP A 223 -9.36 -17.42 8.12
CA ASP A 223 -8.03 -17.45 7.51
C ASP A 223 -7.87 -18.64 6.56
N GLY A 224 -8.91 -18.94 5.77
CA GLY A 224 -8.81 -19.90 4.67
C GLY A 224 -8.70 -21.36 5.11
N GLY A 225 -8.93 -21.66 6.39
CA GLY A 225 -8.84 -23.00 6.97
C GLY A 225 -7.55 -23.27 7.74
N ASP A 226 -6.66 -22.29 7.88
CA ASP A 226 -5.42 -22.45 8.66
C ASP A 226 -5.70 -22.66 10.15
N ASN A 227 -6.64 -21.87 10.70
CA ASN A 227 -7.05 -21.99 12.09
C ASN A 227 -8.58 -22.08 12.21
N PHE A 228 -9.06 -23.15 12.86
CA PHE A 228 -10.48 -23.32 13.16
C PHE A 228 -10.82 -22.98 14.61
N SER A 229 -11.95 -22.33 14.79
CA SER A 229 -12.60 -22.20 16.09
C SER A 229 -13.07 -23.56 16.62
N GLY A 230 -13.28 -23.65 17.94
CA GLY A 230 -13.85 -24.86 18.55
C GLY A 230 -15.26 -25.19 18.03
N TYR A 231 -15.66 -26.45 18.18
CA TYR A 231 -16.95 -26.93 17.71
C TYR A 231 -18.13 -26.20 18.34
N ARG A 232 -19.07 -25.77 17.50
CA ARG A 232 -20.31 -25.09 17.90
C ARG A 232 -21.50 -25.75 17.23
N THR A 233 -22.64 -25.71 17.88
CA THR A 233 -23.91 -26.19 17.31
C THR A 233 -24.46 -25.12 16.37
N ILE A 234 -25.00 -25.53 15.21
CA ILE A 234 -25.68 -24.61 14.29
C ILE A 234 -26.83 -23.94 15.07
N PRO A 235 -26.86 -22.60 15.19
CA PRO A 235 -27.88 -21.90 15.97
C PRO A 235 -29.31 -22.18 15.50
N VAL A 236 -30.27 -22.11 16.43
CA VAL A 236 -31.69 -22.36 16.13
C VAL A 236 -32.28 -21.34 15.13
N ASP A 237 -31.83 -20.09 15.21
CA ASP A 237 -32.18 -19.03 14.26
C ASP A 237 -31.45 -19.17 12.92
N GLY A 238 -30.47 -20.07 12.82
CA GLY A 238 -29.67 -20.34 11.64
C GLY A 238 -28.66 -19.23 11.34
N ARG A 239 -28.33 -18.37 12.31
CA ARG A 239 -27.47 -17.20 12.10
C ARG A 239 -26.14 -17.39 12.80
N ILE A 240 -25.08 -17.57 12.02
CA ILE A 240 -23.71 -17.75 12.53
C ILE A 240 -22.93 -16.46 12.30
N VAL A 241 -22.64 -15.73 13.38
CA VAL A 241 -21.79 -14.54 13.32
C VAL A 241 -20.35 -14.95 12.98
N ALA A 242 -19.79 -14.40 11.91
CA ALA A 242 -18.46 -14.72 11.46
C ALA A 242 -17.40 -13.88 12.20
N ALA A 243 -17.18 -14.19 13.48
CA ALA A 243 -16.24 -13.48 14.35
C ALA A 243 -16.48 -11.94 14.34
N ASP A 244 -15.42 -11.15 14.13
CA ASP A 244 -15.47 -9.69 14.07
C ASP A 244 -15.57 -9.14 12.63
N THR A 245 -15.82 -9.99 11.64
CA THR A 245 -15.83 -9.60 10.20
C THR A 245 -17.00 -8.70 9.79
N GLY A 246 -18.03 -8.62 10.63
CA GLY A 246 -19.26 -7.86 10.36
C GLY A 246 -20.30 -8.58 9.49
N VAL A 247 -20.01 -9.84 9.09
CA VAL A 247 -20.95 -10.66 8.32
C VAL A 247 -21.51 -11.83 9.13
N THR A 248 -22.64 -12.35 8.67
CA THR A 248 -23.37 -13.49 9.23
C THR A 248 -23.59 -14.54 8.14
N ILE A 249 -23.24 -15.79 8.44
CA ILE A 249 -23.58 -16.95 7.61
C ILE A 249 -25.02 -17.35 7.97
N VAL A 250 -25.88 -17.41 6.96
CA VAL A 250 -27.30 -17.75 7.10
C VAL A 250 -27.52 -19.17 6.60
N CYS A 251 -27.81 -20.04 7.56
CA CYS A 251 -28.19 -21.43 7.36
C CYS A 251 -29.70 -21.52 7.13
N PRO A 252 -30.24 -22.22 6.11
CA PRO A 252 -31.68 -22.35 5.87
C PRO A 252 -32.41 -23.13 6.98
N SER A 253 -33.74 -22.99 7.03
CA SER A 253 -34.64 -23.61 8.03
C SER A 253 -35.46 -24.78 7.49
N SER A 254 -35.40 -25.06 6.18
CA SER A 254 -36.25 -26.06 5.52
C SER A 254 -35.92 -27.48 5.98
N GLY A 255 -36.98 -28.28 6.20
CA GLY A 255 -36.91 -29.62 6.80
C GLY A 255 -36.21 -30.71 5.97
N ASP A 256 -35.90 -30.43 4.70
CA ASP A 256 -35.27 -31.39 3.78
C ASP A 256 -33.77 -31.12 3.52
N GLU A 257 -33.20 -30.06 4.09
CA GLU A 257 -31.80 -29.71 3.88
C GLU A 257 -30.94 -30.00 5.13
N GLU A 258 -30.57 -31.27 5.29
CA GLU A 258 -29.61 -31.67 6.32
C GLU A 258 -28.22 -31.07 6.04
N PHE A 259 -27.61 -30.41 7.03
CA PHE A 259 -26.18 -30.11 6.97
C PHE A 259 -25.42 -31.41 7.17
N LYS A 260 -24.64 -31.85 6.19
CA LYS A 260 -23.92 -33.12 6.25
C LYS A 260 -22.48 -32.92 6.69
N ALA A 261 -22.02 -33.74 7.62
CA ALA A 261 -20.63 -33.77 8.05
C ALA A 261 -19.68 -33.91 6.85
N GLY A 262 -18.58 -33.14 6.87
CA GLY A 262 -17.64 -33.03 5.76
C GLY A 262 -18.04 -32.02 4.69
N THR A 263 -19.23 -31.43 4.74
CA THR A 263 -19.57 -30.30 3.86
C THR A 263 -18.83 -29.05 4.33
N THR A 264 -18.16 -28.40 3.38
CA THR A 264 -17.40 -27.17 3.61
C THR A 264 -17.98 -26.05 2.75
N TYR A 265 -18.11 -24.87 3.34
CA TYR A 265 -18.50 -23.64 2.65
C TYR A 265 -17.40 -22.61 2.77
N SER A 266 -16.97 -22.05 1.64
CA SER A 266 -15.94 -21.02 1.57
C SER A 266 -16.48 -19.73 0.98
N CYS A 267 -16.02 -18.59 1.48
CA CYS A 267 -16.41 -17.27 0.98
C CYS A 267 -15.31 -16.24 1.30
N ASN A 268 -14.90 -15.48 0.29
CA ASN A 268 -13.94 -14.40 0.46
C ASN A 268 -14.63 -13.08 0.79
N LEU A 269 -14.15 -12.38 1.81
CA LEU A 269 -14.60 -11.04 2.17
C LEU A 269 -13.55 -10.02 1.76
N LEU A 270 -13.93 -9.05 0.93
CA LEU A 270 -13.07 -7.93 0.55
C LEU A 270 -13.16 -6.84 1.61
N ALA A 271 -12.00 -6.41 2.11
CA ALA A 271 -11.93 -5.38 3.14
C ALA A 271 -12.49 -4.04 2.63
N PRO A 272 -13.09 -3.22 3.51
CA PRO A 272 -13.59 -1.91 3.12
C PRO A 272 -12.45 -0.98 2.67
N VAL A 273 -12.72 -0.16 1.65
CA VAL A 273 -11.73 0.75 1.03
C VAL A 273 -12.16 2.21 1.19
N PRO A 274 -11.24 3.13 1.50
CA PRO A 274 -11.56 4.55 1.54
C PRO A 274 -11.55 5.15 0.12
N THR A 275 -12.26 6.26 -0.08
CA THR A 275 -12.08 7.06 -1.30
C THR A 275 -10.89 8.02 -1.14
N VAL A 276 -10.23 8.36 -2.24
CA VAL A 276 -9.09 9.31 -2.22
C VAL A 276 -9.46 10.65 -1.59
N PRO A 277 -10.61 11.28 -1.90
CA PRO A 277 -11.02 12.51 -1.23
C PRO A 277 -11.25 12.35 0.28
N ALA A 278 -11.75 11.19 0.74
CA ALA A 278 -11.92 10.92 2.16
C ALA A 278 -10.58 10.79 2.88
N VAL A 279 -9.58 10.16 2.26
CA VAL A 279 -8.20 10.09 2.79
C VAL A 279 -7.63 11.50 2.92
N ILE A 280 -7.66 12.31 1.86
CA ILE A 280 -7.15 13.68 1.90
C ILE A 280 -7.86 14.51 2.97
N ALA A 281 -9.19 14.42 3.06
CA ALA A 281 -9.97 15.12 4.07
C ALA A 281 -9.59 14.71 5.51
N ALA A 282 -9.41 13.42 5.76
CA ALA A 282 -9.00 12.89 7.07
C ALA A 282 -7.59 13.35 7.46
N LEU A 283 -6.71 13.56 6.48
CA LEU A 283 -5.31 13.98 6.70
C LEU A 283 -5.14 15.48 6.96
N LYS A 284 -6.07 16.34 6.52
CA LYS A 284 -5.94 17.81 6.59
C LYS A 284 -5.52 18.30 7.98
N LYS A 285 -6.35 18.05 8.99
CA LYS A 285 -6.12 18.54 10.37
C LYS A 285 -4.89 17.89 11.02
N PRO A 286 -4.66 16.57 10.92
CA PRO A 286 -3.42 15.97 11.39
C PRO A 286 -2.15 16.63 10.82
N LEU A 287 -2.08 16.85 9.51
CA LEU A 287 -0.89 17.41 8.84
C LEU A 287 -0.66 18.91 9.11
N GLU A 288 -1.67 19.64 9.61
CA GLU A 288 -1.48 21.01 10.13
C GLU A 288 -0.73 21.00 11.46
N VAL A 289 -1.00 19.99 12.31
CA VAL A 289 -0.48 19.91 13.68
C VAL A 289 0.85 19.17 13.76
N VAL A 290 1.01 18.09 13.00
CA VAL A 290 2.21 17.26 12.99
C VAL A 290 2.98 17.39 11.67
N ASP A 291 4.30 17.21 11.75
CA ASP A 291 5.20 17.14 10.59
C ASP A 291 5.83 15.73 10.54
N PRO A 292 5.10 14.72 10.02
CA PRO A 292 5.62 13.36 9.92
C PRO A 292 6.71 13.24 8.86
N GLU A 293 7.58 12.24 9.00
CA GLU A 293 8.55 11.92 7.94
C GLU A 293 7.83 11.48 6.67
N PHE A 294 6.79 10.64 6.82
CA PHE A 294 5.95 10.16 5.75
C PHE A 294 4.54 9.81 6.21
N VAL A 295 3.64 9.76 5.23
CA VAL A 295 2.29 9.24 5.40
C VAL A 295 2.20 7.88 4.69
N TYR A 296 1.73 6.86 5.40
CA TYR A 296 1.39 5.56 4.82
C TYR A 296 -0.12 5.44 4.68
N VAL A 297 -0.57 5.27 3.44
CA VAL A 297 -1.98 5.10 3.08
C VAL A 297 -2.28 3.61 2.96
N VAL A 298 -3.15 3.11 3.85
CA VAL A 298 -3.50 1.70 3.95
C VAL A 298 -4.58 1.33 2.92
N GLY A 299 -4.35 0.23 2.20
CA GLY A 299 -5.27 -0.32 1.19
C GLY A 299 -4.75 -0.11 -0.22
N GLY A 300 -5.14 -1.03 -1.11
CA GLY A 300 -4.79 -0.95 -2.53
C GLY A 300 -5.29 0.36 -3.15
N SER A 301 -4.42 0.98 -3.95
CA SER A 301 -4.63 2.28 -4.57
C SER A 301 -4.11 2.25 -6.01
N ASP A 302 -4.54 3.24 -6.79
CA ASP A 302 -4.27 3.35 -8.22
C ASP A 302 -3.50 4.64 -8.56
N SER A 303 -3.13 4.80 -9.84
CA SER A 303 -2.39 5.98 -10.31
C SER A 303 -3.11 7.31 -10.08
N VAL A 304 -4.44 7.31 -10.05
CA VAL A 304 -5.26 8.50 -9.76
C VAL A 304 -5.14 8.91 -8.29
N ALA A 305 -5.18 7.93 -7.38
CA ALA A 305 -4.90 8.15 -5.97
C ALA A 305 -3.48 8.67 -5.76
N TRP A 306 -2.49 8.06 -6.42
CA TRP A 306 -1.09 8.45 -6.31
C TRP A 306 -0.84 9.88 -6.79
N ALA A 307 -1.47 10.29 -7.90
CA ALA A 307 -1.42 11.68 -8.39
C ALA A 307 -1.99 12.67 -7.38
N SER A 308 -3.11 12.34 -6.75
CA SER A 308 -3.75 13.20 -5.75
C SER A 308 -2.89 13.34 -4.48
N LEU A 309 -2.24 12.25 -4.06
CA LEU A 309 -1.31 12.25 -2.93
C LEU A 309 0.00 12.96 -3.27
N GLY A 310 0.48 12.84 -4.51
CA GLY A 310 1.63 13.61 -5.02
C GLY A 310 1.38 15.12 -4.96
N ALA A 311 0.20 15.57 -5.44
CA ALA A 311 -0.19 16.98 -5.33
C ALA A 311 -0.26 17.47 -3.86
N LEU A 312 -0.72 16.61 -2.94
CA LEU A 312 -0.69 16.92 -1.51
C LEU A 312 0.75 17.01 -0.97
N ALA A 313 1.65 16.14 -1.43
CA ALA A 313 3.08 16.20 -1.08
C ALA A 313 3.73 17.51 -1.56
N ASP A 314 3.39 17.97 -2.76
CA ASP A 314 3.87 19.26 -3.29
C ASP A 314 3.30 20.46 -2.49
N ASP A 315 2.03 20.42 -2.08
CA ASP A 315 1.46 21.45 -1.19
C ASP A 315 2.19 21.48 0.17
N LEU A 316 2.47 20.32 0.75
CA LEU A 316 3.25 20.21 1.99
C LEU A 316 4.69 20.70 1.81
N TRP A 317 5.33 20.38 0.68
CA TRP A 317 6.64 20.91 0.33
C TRP A 317 6.65 22.44 0.27
N ASN A 318 5.65 23.03 -0.40
CA ASN A 318 5.49 24.49 -0.49
C ASN A 318 5.22 25.15 0.88
N LYS A 319 4.69 24.38 1.84
CA LYS A 319 4.52 24.79 3.24
C LYS A 319 5.76 24.50 4.11
N HIS A 320 6.87 24.10 3.51
CA HIS A 320 8.11 23.70 4.18
C HIS A 320 7.98 22.51 5.13
N ARG A 321 7.08 21.56 4.82
CA ARG A 321 6.82 20.32 5.56
C ARG A 321 7.06 19.11 4.67
N PRO A 322 8.31 18.85 4.25
CA PRO A 322 8.60 17.89 3.19
C PRO A 322 8.18 16.46 3.59
N THR A 323 7.07 15.97 3.06
CA THR A 323 6.45 14.69 3.44
C THR A 323 6.26 13.83 2.20
N TYR A 324 6.68 12.58 2.25
CA TYR A 324 6.42 11.62 1.17
C TYR A 324 5.32 10.64 1.54
N PHE A 325 4.74 9.99 0.54
CA PHE A 325 3.63 9.06 0.70
C PHE A 325 4.05 7.64 0.33
N VAL A 326 3.71 6.69 1.18
CA VAL A 326 3.82 5.25 0.90
C VAL A 326 2.41 4.72 0.67
N CYS A 327 2.21 4.04 -0.46
CA CYS A 327 0.92 3.48 -0.86
C CYS A 327 1.05 1.97 -1.15
N GLU A 328 -0.08 1.29 -1.27
CA GLU A 328 -0.14 -0.12 -1.68
C GLU A 328 -0.71 -0.24 -3.09
N SER A 329 -0.15 -1.13 -3.92
CA SER A 329 -0.85 -1.56 -5.13
C SER A 329 -2.00 -2.51 -4.78
N ARG A 330 -2.93 -2.71 -5.72
CA ARG A 330 -3.92 -3.79 -5.61
C ARG A 330 -3.24 -5.16 -5.56
N LEU A 331 -3.92 -6.11 -4.90
CA LEU A 331 -3.60 -7.53 -4.99
C LEU A 331 -4.05 -8.10 -6.35
N PRO A 332 -3.54 -9.28 -6.77
CA PRO A 332 -4.15 -10.03 -7.86
C PRO A 332 -5.64 -10.26 -7.60
N ALA A 333 -6.47 -10.03 -8.61
CA ALA A 333 -7.90 -10.28 -8.54
C ALA A 333 -8.19 -11.79 -8.59
N ALA A 334 -9.41 -12.18 -8.19
CA ALA A 334 -9.83 -13.57 -8.23
C ALA A 334 -9.76 -14.12 -9.67
N GLY A 335 -8.96 -15.17 -9.87
CA GLY A 335 -8.74 -15.80 -11.18
C GLY A 335 -7.78 -15.05 -12.12
N GLU A 336 -7.15 -13.96 -11.67
CA GLU A 336 -6.11 -13.26 -12.43
C GLU A 336 -4.76 -13.99 -12.29
N ASP A 337 -4.13 -14.33 -13.42
CA ASP A 337 -2.78 -14.88 -13.41
C ASP A 337 -1.74 -13.82 -13.02
N LEU A 338 -0.64 -14.23 -12.40
CA LEU A 338 0.39 -13.28 -11.94
C LEU A 338 1.08 -12.53 -13.09
N ASN A 339 1.17 -13.09 -14.29
CA ASN A 339 1.71 -12.36 -15.44
C ASN A 339 0.78 -11.21 -15.87
N ASP A 340 -0.53 -11.44 -15.86
CA ASP A 340 -1.53 -10.42 -16.17
C ASP A 340 -1.51 -9.32 -15.10
N TRP A 341 -1.42 -9.71 -13.83
CA TRP A 341 -1.27 -8.76 -12.71
C TRP A 341 0.00 -7.90 -12.85
N VAL A 342 1.16 -8.51 -13.15
CA VAL A 342 2.42 -7.78 -13.38
C VAL A 342 2.29 -6.81 -14.56
N THR A 343 1.68 -7.26 -15.65
CA THR A 343 1.46 -6.44 -16.85
C THR A 343 0.58 -5.23 -16.52
N ALA A 344 -0.53 -5.45 -15.84
CA ALA A 344 -1.45 -4.38 -15.43
C ALA A 344 -0.76 -3.35 -14.51
N LEU A 345 0.02 -3.79 -13.52
CA LEU A 345 0.76 -2.86 -12.65
C LEU A 345 1.82 -2.06 -13.41
N LYS A 346 2.51 -2.69 -14.38
CA LYS A 346 3.50 -2.02 -15.23
C LYS A 346 2.84 -0.95 -16.11
N GLU A 347 1.71 -1.26 -16.74
CA GLU A 347 0.94 -0.32 -17.55
C GLU A 347 0.42 0.85 -16.71
N GLU A 348 -0.11 0.57 -15.52
CA GLU A 348 -0.58 1.59 -14.58
C GLU A 348 0.56 2.55 -14.21
N ARG A 349 1.73 2.01 -13.85
CA ARG A 349 2.90 2.82 -13.50
C ARG A 349 3.40 3.68 -14.65
N ALA A 350 3.23 3.26 -15.91
CA ALA A 350 3.61 4.08 -17.05
C ALA A 350 2.81 5.39 -17.16
N THR A 351 1.63 5.47 -16.51
CA THR A 351 0.75 6.65 -16.54
C THR A 351 1.06 7.69 -15.45
N PHE A 352 1.99 7.39 -14.54
CA PHE A 352 2.21 8.20 -13.34
C PHE A 352 3.69 8.34 -12.98
N ALA A 353 4.11 9.56 -12.64
CA ALA A 353 5.39 9.80 -12.00
C ALA A 353 5.28 10.88 -10.92
N HIS A 354 5.88 10.64 -9.76
CA HIS A 354 6.03 11.61 -8.69
C HIS A 354 7.18 11.24 -7.74
N ARG A 355 8.07 12.20 -7.48
CA ARG A 355 9.27 11.99 -6.64
C ARG A 355 8.97 11.67 -5.18
N PHE A 356 7.83 12.10 -4.64
CA PHE A 356 7.48 11.91 -3.21
C PHE A 356 6.38 10.87 -3.00
N VAL A 357 6.17 9.97 -3.95
CA VAL A 357 5.28 8.82 -3.78
C VAL A 357 6.08 7.53 -4.00
N SER A 358 5.88 6.55 -3.13
CA SER A 358 6.38 5.18 -3.27
C SER A 358 5.23 4.20 -3.15
N VAL A 359 5.24 3.14 -3.94
CA VAL A 359 4.19 2.12 -3.91
C VAL A 359 4.79 0.74 -3.65
N CYS A 360 4.27 0.09 -2.64
CA CYS A 360 4.56 -1.28 -2.28
C CYS A 360 3.64 -2.20 -3.09
N CYS A 361 4.20 -3.01 -3.98
CA CYS A 361 3.45 -4.09 -4.66
C CYS A 361 3.70 -5.47 -4.06
N ALA A 362 4.67 -5.56 -3.16
CA ALA A 362 4.93 -6.73 -2.35
C ALA A 362 3.67 -7.21 -1.61
N TYR A 363 3.35 -8.49 -1.73
CA TYR A 363 2.26 -9.11 -0.99
C TYR A 363 2.59 -10.57 -0.67
N GLY A 364 1.82 -11.14 0.25
CA GLY A 364 1.92 -12.54 0.62
C GLY A 364 0.98 -12.88 1.76
N GLU A 365 1.05 -14.11 2.23
CA GLU A 365 0.39 -14.54 3.45
C GLU A 365 1.18 -14.02 4.65
N ILE A 366 0.58 -13.11 5.41
CA ILE A 366 1.23 -12.45 6.55
C ILE A 366 0.56 -12.91 7.84
N ALA A 367 1.36 -13.48 8.74
CA ALA A 367 0.91 -13.91 10.05
C ALA A 367 0.81 -12.73 11.03
N ASP A 368 -0.32 -12.61 11.72
CA ASP A 368 -0.47 -11.65 12.82
C ASP A 368 0.00 -12.22 14.16
N ARG A 369 -0.07 -11.41 15.22
CA ARG A 369 0.34 -11.84 16.58
C ARG A 369 -0.61 -12.85 17.23
N THR A 370 -1.83 -12.99 16.71
CA THR A 370 -2.83 -13.95 17.16
C THR A 370 -2.67 -15.31 16.49
N GLY A 371 -1.78 -15.41 15.49
CA GLY A 371 -1.52 -16.62 14.71
C GLY A 371 -2.39 -16.73 13.45
N GLN A 372 -3.31 -15.79 13.21
CA GLN A 372 -4.08 -15.74 11.97
C GLN A 372 -3.17 -15.38 10.81
N ARG A 373 -3.46 -15.97 9.66
CA ARG A 373 -2.69 -15.77 8.44
C ARG A 373 -3.58 -15.23 7.34
N LYS A 374 -3.19 -14.11 6.74
CA LYS A 374 -4.02 -13.43 5.74
C LYS A 374 -3.17 -13.01 4.57
N VAL A 375 -3.63 -13.32 3.36
CA VAL A 375 -3.04 -12.79 2.13
C VAL A 375 -3.33 -11.30 2.06
N ARG A 376 -2.27 -10.48 2.09
CA ARG A 376 -2.37 -9.01 2.06
C ARG A 376 -1.07 -8.37 1.59
N ASN A 377 -1.16 -7.09 1.21
CA ASN A 377 0.00 -6.30 0.83
C ASN A 377 0.95 -6.12 2.04
N ALA A 378 2.25 -6.13 1.78
CA ALA A 378 3.30 -6.03 2.78
C ALA A 378 3.62 -4.58 3.20
N GLY A 379 2.83 -3.58 2.79
CA GLY A 379 3.03 -2.17 3.11
C GLY A 379 3.16 -1.87 4.62
N GLY A 380 2.49 -2.67 5.46
CA GLY A 380 2.65 -2.60 6.92
C GLY A 380 4.03 -3.06 7.39
N LEU A 381 4.51 -4.19 6.87
CA LEU A 381 5.88 -4.67 7.14
C LEU A 381 6.93 -3.70 6.58
N LEU A 382 6.69 -3.13 5.41
CA LEU A 382 7.55 -2.10 4.80
C LEU A 382 7.65 -0.87 5.71
N THR A 383 6.50 -0.37 6.18
CA THR A 383 6.45 0.78 7.08
C THR A 383 7.18 0.49 8.39
N GLY A 384 6.99 -0.70 8.97
CA GLY A 384 7.75 -1.13 10.14
C GLY A 384 9.26 -1.21 9.88
N ARG A 385 9.66 -1.67 8.69
CA ARG A 385 11.07 -1.69 8.25
C ARG A 385 11.65 -0.29 8.14
N ILE A 386 10.96 0.65 7.50
CA ILE A 386 11.37 2.06 7.37
C ILE A 386 11.59 2.69 8.76
N LEU A 387 10.67 2.44 9.71
CA LEU A 387 10.77 2.93 11.09
C LEU A 387 11.94 2.30 11.88
N SER A 388 12.38 1.11 11.49
CA SER A 388 13.46 0.38 12.19
C SER A 388 14.87 0.79 11.75
N ILE A 389 15.01 1.58 10.68
CA ILE A 389 16.29 1.93 10.06
C ILE A 389 16.50 3.45 10.00
N PRO A 390 17.76 3.91 10.11
CA PRO A 390 18.06 5.34 9.96
C PRO A 390 17.86 5.79 8.50
N VAL A 391 17.74 7.11 8.29
CA VAL A 391 17.21 7.69 7.04
C VAL A 391 17.99 7.35 5.77
N GLN A 392 19.30 7.21 5.87
CA GLN A 392 20.21 6.91 4.76
C GLN A 392 20.28 5.41 4.42
N ARG A 393 19.71 4.56 5.27
CA ARG A 393 19.84 3.12 5.09
C ARG A 393 18.79 2.61 4.12
N ASP A 394 19.24 1.82 3.16
CA ASP A 394 18.37 1.08 2.26
C ASP A 394 17.57 -0.01 3.00
N ILE A 395 16.29 -0.14 2.66
CA ILE A 395 15.36 -1.09 3.28
C ILE A 395 15.74 -2.55 2.99
N GLY A 396 16.32 -2.82 1.83
CA GLY A 396 16.73 -4.13 1.28
C GLY A 396 18.13 -4.57 1.69
N ARG A 397 18.79 -3.81 2.59
CA ARG A 397 20.10 -4.20 3.12
C ARG A 397 20.10 -5.61 3.73
N VAL A 398 20.68 -6.56 2.99
CA VAL A 398 20.75 -8.00 3.32
C VAL A 398 21.29 -8.29 4.73
N ARG A 399 22.26 -7.50 5.20
CA ARG A 399 22.87 -7.67 6.53
C ARG A 399 21.88 -7.47 7.68
N ASP A 400 20.79 -6.75 7.45
CA ASP A 400 19.80 -6.44 8.48
C ASP A 400 18.72 -7.55 8.59
N GLN A 401 19.02 -8.76 8.09
CA GLN A 401 18.21 -9.98 8.14
C GLN A 401 16.99 -9.97 7.20
N ALA A 402 16.46 -11.17 6.95
CA ALA A 402 15.26 -11.37 6.15
C ALA A 402 14.01 -10.86 6.86
N ILE A 403 12.97 -10.58 6.08
CA ILE A 403 11.64 -10.23 6.58
C ILE A 403 11.06 -11.45 7.29
N THR A 404 10.44 -11.22 8.45
CA THR A 404 9.79 -12.26 9.24
C THR A 404 8.28 -12.17 9.09
N GLY A 405 7.59 -13.31 9.21
CA GLY A 405 6.11 -13.35 9.25
C GLY A 405 5.43 -13.19 7.89
N ILE A 406 6.15 -13.36 6.77
CA ILE A 406 5.57 -13.35 5.42
C ILE A 406 5.94 -14.60 4.64
N THR A 407 4.94 -15.21 4.00
CA THR A 407 5.09 -16.25 2.98
C THR A 407 4.69 -15.67 1.63
N VAL A 408 5.63 -15.64 0.69
CA VAL A 408 5.39 -15.12 -0.67
C VAL A 408 4.90 -16.27 -1.55
N PRO A 409 3.93 -16.07 -2.45
CA PRO A 409 3.44 -17.10 -3.36
C PRO A 409 4.57 -17.80 -4.13
N ASP A 410 4.39 -19.08 -4.42
CA ASP A 410 5.39 -19.89 -5.12
C ASP A 410 5.47 -19.50 -6.60
N GLU A 411 4.36 -19.03 -7.19
CA GLU A 411 4.26 -18.55 -8.56
C GLU A 411 4.93 -17.18 -8.76
N TYR A 412 5.25 -16.45 -7.69
CA TYR A 412 5.96 -15.17 -7.76
C TYR A 412 7.46 -15.40 -8.02
N THR A 413 7.86 -15.21 -9.28
CA THR A 413 9.22 -15.49 -9.78
C THR A 413 10.13 -14.27 -9.73
N ASP A 414 11.44 -14.51 -9.79
CA ASP A 414 12.45 -13.45 -9.86
C ASP A 414 12.31 -12.58 -11.12
N SER A 415 11.84 -13.13 -12.24
CA SER A 415 11.60 -12.34 -13.46
C SER A 415 10.44 -11.36 -13.30
N MET A 416 9.36 -11.77 -12.62
CA MET A 416 8.24 -10.89 -12.29
C MET A 416 8.68 -9.77 -11.35
N GLN A 417 9.49 -10.12 -10.34
CA GLN A 417 10.08 -9.15 -9.42
C GLN A 417 10.90 -8.08 -10.15
N LEU A 418 11.79 -8.47 -11.06
CA LEU A 418 12.61 -7.53 -11.84
C LEU A 418 11.75 -6.58 -12.67
N VAL A 419 10.72 -7.08 -13.34
CA VAL A 419 9.81 -6.24 -14.15
C VAL A 419 9.11 -5.19 -13.29
N LEU A 420 8.64 -5.57 -12.10
CA LEU A 420 7.97 -4.64 -11.17
C LEU A 420 8.96 -3.64 -10.55
N GLU A 421 10.16 -4.08 -10.20
CA GLU A 421 11.20 -3.22 -9.63
C GLU A 421 11.73 -2.19 -10.65
N ASP A 422 11.92 -2.60 -11.91
CA ASP A 422 12.29 -1.72 -13.02
C ASP A 422 11.19 -0.69 -13.33
N ALA A 423 9.92 -1.06 -13.12
CA ALA A 423 8.82 -0.10 -13.20
C ALA A 423 8.84 0.93 -12.04
N GLY A 424 9.57 0.66 -10.95
CA GLY A 424 9.69 1.57 -9.81
C GLY A 424 8.82 1.18 -8.59
N TYR A 425 8.28 -0.04 -8.56
CA TYR A 425 7.63 -0.56 -7.36
C TYR A 425 8.64 -1.04 -6.31
N ILE A 426 8.22 -1.03 -5.05
CA ILE A 426 8.93 -1.72 -3.97
C ILE A 426 8.44 -3.17 -3.92
N THR A 427 9.36 -4.10 -4.16
CA THR A 427 9.09 -5.54 -4.30
C THR A 427 9.71 -6.37 -3.17
N LEU A 428 9.42 -7.67 -3.16
CA LEU A 428 10.15 -8.67 -2.38
C LEU A 428 11.10 -9.42 -3.29
N THR A 429 12.29 -9.75 -2.79
CA THR A 429 13.32 -10.50 -3.51
C THR A 429 13.85 -11.66 -2.67
N ARG A 430 14.48 -12.63 -3.32
CA ARG A 430 15.12 -13.79 -2.71
C ARG A 430 16.55 -13.89 -3.27
N TYR A 431 17.51 -14.28 -2.43
CA TYR A 431 18.89 -14.44 -2.86
C TYR A 431 19.29 -15.92 -2.83
N ALA A 432 19.81 -16.42 -3.94
CA ALA A 432 20.37 -17.77 -3.99
C ALA A 432 21.46 -17.94 -2.91
N GLY A 433 21.35 -19.00 -2.10
CA GLY A 433 22.26 -19.27 -0.99
C GLY A 433 21.89 -18.63 0.35
N LEU A 434 20.87 -17.76 0.40
CA LEU A 434 20.29 -17.25 1.64
C LEU A 434 18.87 -17.79 1.83
N ARG A 435 18.48 -18.02 3.08
CA ARG A 435 17.11 -18.41 3.43
C ARG A 435 16.29 -17.18 3.77
N GLY A 436 15.07 -17.13 3.26
CA GLY A 436 14.08 -16.08 3.57
C GLY A 436 13.91 -15.05 2.47
N THR A 437 13.01 -14.11 2.74
CA THR A 437 12.59 -13.07 1.80
C THR A 437 13.16 -11.72 2.24
N TYR A 438 13.64 -10.93 1.30
CA TYR A 438 14.22 -9.61 1.53
C TYR A 438 13.41 -8.54 0.78
N TRP A 439 13.57 -7.28 1.18
CA TRP A 439 13.09 -6.18 0.36
C TRP A 439 13.96 -6.04 -0.87
N GLY A 440 13.34 -5.79 -2.02
CA GLY A 440 14.03 -5.29 -3.18
C GLY A 440 14.46 -3.83 -2.98
N THR A 441 14.65 -3.17 -4.11
CA THR A 441 15.08 -1.78 -4.19
C THR A 441 14.05 -0.82 -3.60
N ALA A 442 14.51 0.16 -2.80
CA ALA A 442 13.69 1.17 -2.15
C ALA A 442 13.20 2.27 -3.12
N ARG A 443 12.43 1.91 -4.16
CA ARG A 443 12.03 2.83 -5.23
C ARG A 443 11.00 3.89 -4.81
N THR A 444 11.07 5.03 -5.47
CA THR A 444 9.96 5.98 -5.59
C THR A 444 9.40 5.95 -6.99
N MET A 445 8.25 6.59 -7.17
CA MET A 445 7.61 6.76 -8.47
C MET A 445 8.20 7.93 -9.25
N ALA A 446 9.42 8.37 -8.95
CA ALA A 446 10.09 9.42 -9.71
C ALA A 446 10.37 8.97 -11.16
N ASP A 447 10.53 9.95 -12.06
CA ASP A 447 11.09 9.70 -13.38
C ASP A 447 12.53 9.19 -13.30
N THR A 448 12.96 8.43 -14.32
CA THR A 448 14.30 7.84 -14.40
C THR A 448 15.43 8.87 -14.47
N THR A 449 15.12 10.12 -14.77
CA THR A 449 16.06 11.26 -14.77
C THR A 449 16.13 11.98 -13.42
N SER A 450 15.29 11.62 -12.45
CA SER A 450 15.26 12.25 -11.13
C SER A 450 16.36 11.72 -10.21
N ASP A 451 16.98 12.59 -9.43
CA ASP A 451 17.88 12.16 -8.34
C ASP A 451 17.13 11.51 -7.17
N TYR A 452 15.81 11.67 -7.10
CA TYR A 452 14.96 11.22 -5.99
C TYR A 452 14.27 9.88 -6.28
N GLN A 453 14.89 9.00 -7.07
CA GLN A 453 14.38 7.66 -7.38
C GLN A 453 14.38 6.68 -6.20
N ARG A 454 14.99 7.06 -5.07
CA ARG A 454 15.25 6.18 -3.93
C ARG A 454 14.74 6.78 -2.62
N LEU A 455 14.08 5.96 -1.81
CA LEU A 455 13.53 6.37 -0.53
C LEU A 455 14.60 6.88 0.43
N GLU A 456 15.74 6.19 0.55
CA GLU A 456 16.84 6.60 1.42
C GLU A 456 17.41 7.98 1.05
N VAL A 457 17.39 8.34 -0.24
CA VAL A 457 17.81 9.66 -0.71
C VAL A 457 16.81 10.74 -0.26
N ILE A 458 15.51 10.50 -0.44
CA ILE A 458 14.46 11.43 -0.01
C ILE A 458 14.45 11.58 1.50
N ARG A 459 14.49 10.47 2.25
CA ARG A 459 14.49 10.48 3.71
C ARG A 459 15.66 11.30 4.25
N THR A 460 16.86 11.07 3.71
CA THR A 460 18.07 11.83 4.09
C THR A 460 17.92 13.31 3.74
N THR A 461 17.47 13.63 2.54
CA THR A 461 17.29 15.01 2.07
C THR A 461 16.24 15.76 2.89
N PHE A 462 15.11 15.13 3.15
CA PHE A 462 14.00 15.72 3.91
C PHE A 462 14.40 15.99 5.36
N LYS A 463 15.15 15.07 6.00
CA LYS A 463 15.72 15.30 7.32
C LYS A 463 16.67 16.50 7.32
N ALA A 464 17.57 16.58 6.35
CA ALA A 464 18.51 17.70 6.22
C ALA A 464 17.77 19.04 6.06
N ILE A 465 16.76 19.10 5.18
CA ILE A 465 15.94 20.29 4.96
C ILE A 465 15.23 20.72 6.24
N ARG A 466 14.62 19.80 6.99
CA ARG A 466 13.96 20.10 8.26
C ARG A 466 14.92 20.71 9.28
N LEU A 467 16.09 20.10 9.44
CA LEU A 467 17.13 20.58 10.36
C LEU A 467 17.62 21.97 9.96
N MET A 468 17.96 22.18 8.68
CA MET A 468 18.39 23.47 8.16
C MET A 468 17.32 24.54 8.31
N ARG A 469 16.06 24.23 7.99
CA ARG A 469 14.94 25.18 8.09
C ARG A 469 14.76 25.66 9.52
N LEU A 470 14.82 24.75 10.50
CA LEU A 470 14.69 25.10 11.92
C LEU A 470 15.79 26.08 12.36
N GLN A 471 17.03 25.88 11.90
CA GLN A 471 18.12 26.79 12.23
C GLN A 471 18.07 28.11 11.46
N ALA A 472 17.72 28.09 10.16
CA ALA A 472 17.54 29.29 9.35
C ALA A 472 16.45 30.21 9.91
N LEU A 473 15.39 29.65 10.50
CA LEU A 473 14.33 30.41 11.16
C LEU A 473 14.85 31.25 12.34
N LYS A 474 15.88 30.79 13.05
CA LYS A 474 16.46 31.53 14.18
C LYS A 474 17.27 32.75 13.73
N ALA A 475 17.77 32.75 12.50
CA ALA A 475 18.46 33.88 11.90
C ALA A 475 17.51 34.86 11.18
N LEU A 476 16.21 34.55 11.12
CA LEU A 476 15.23 35.41 10.45
C LEU A 476 15.02 36.69 11.28
N LYS A 477 15.15 37.85 10.63
CA LYS A 477 15.10 39.19 11.28
C LYS A 477 16.28 39.50 12.20
N ASP A 478 17.34 38.71 12.12
CA ASP A 478 18.61 39.06 12.76
C ASP A 478 19.32 40.20 12.00
N GLU A 479 20.28 40.84 12.66
CA GLU A 479 21.13 41.87 12.06
C GLU A 479 22.13 41.21 11.10
N LEU A 480 22.13 41.64 9.83
CA LEU A 480 23.01 41.07 8.79
C LEU A 480 24.52 41.29 9.10
N GLY A 481 24.85 42.37 9.79
CA GLY A 481 26.21 42.90 9.91
C GLY A 481 26.53 43.90 8.79
N ASP A 482 27.81 44.22 8.60
CA ASP A 482 28.28 45.10 7.52
C ASP A 482 28.23 44.34 6.17
N PRO A 483 27.35 44.72 5.21
CA PRO A 483 27.22 44.02 3.94
C PRO A 483 28.49 44.03 3.09
N VAL A 484 29.41 44.98 3.31
CA VAL A 484 30.69 45.05 2.60
C VAL A 484 31.61 43.87 2.95
N GLN A 485 31.42 43.27 4.13
CA GLN A 485 32.15 42.07 4.55
C GLN A 485 31.64 40.79 3.87
N GLY A 486 30.57 40.87 3.07
CA GLY A 486 30.01 39.71 2.37
C GLY A 486 29.68 38.58 3.35
N ALA A 487 30.11 37.35 3.04
CA ALA A 487 29.82 36.17 3.86
C ALA A 487 30.41 36.22 5.29
N ASP A 488 31.40 37.10 5.53
CA ASP A 488 32.02 37.27 6.86
C ASP A 488 31.25 38.28 7.74
N ALA A 489 30.22 38.93 7.20
CA ALA A 489 29.31 39.75 8.00
C ALA A 489 28.71 38.91 9.14
N SER A 490 28.69 39.46 10.36
CA SER A 490 28.39 38.71 11.58
C SER A 490 27.08 37.90 11.51
N GLY A 491 26.02 38.45 10.91
CA GLY A 491 24.74 37.75 10.75
C GLY A 491 24.78 36.62 9.71
N LEU A 492 25.51 36.81 8.61
CA LEU A 492 25.68 35.78 7.57
C LEU A 492 26.58 34.64 8.04
N ALA A 493 27.66 34.96 8.76
CA ALA A 493 28.53 33.97 9.39
C ALA A 493 27.76 33.17 10.46
N TYR A 494 26.90 33.82 11.25
CA TYR A 494 26.03 33.16 12.23
C TYR A 494 25.02 32.21 11.56
N LEU A 495 24.33 32.67 10.50
CA LEU A 495 23.43 31.83 9.69
C LEU A 495 24.16 30.61 9.15
N ARG A 496 25.32 30.81 8.51
CA ARG A 496 26.13 29.73 7.96
C ARG A 496 26.51 28.72 9.04
N SER A 497 27.09 29.17 10.15
CA SER A 497 27.50 28.29 11.25
C SER A 497 26.35 27.48 11.80
N ASN A 498 25.16 28.07 11.94
CA ASN A 498 23.97 27.38 12.40
C ASN A 498 23.49 26.28 11.43
N LEU A 499 23.55 26.53 10.13
CA LEU A 499 23.24 25.53 9.10
C LEU A 499 24.26 24.38 9.11
N GLU A 500 25.55 24.70 9.20
CA GLU A 500 26.64 23.73 9.29
C GLU A 500 26.46 22.84 10.53
N ASN A 501 26.21 23.44 11.70
CA ASN A 501 25.92 22.72 12.95
C ASN A 501 24.72 21.79 12.83
N ALA A 502 23.69 22.17 12.06
CA ALA A 502 22.51 21.33 11.82
C ALA A 502 22.89 20.06 11.03
N LEU A 503 23.60 20.23 9.91
CA LEU A 503 24.01 19.12 9.04
C LEU A 503 25.10 18.25 9.67
N ASP A 504 25.93 18.83 10.54
CA ASP A 504 26.92 18.12 11.34
C ASP A 504 26.30 17.03 12.21
N THR A 505 25.06 17.20 12.67
CA THR A 505 24.35 16.15 13.42
C THR A 505 24.17 14.88 12.58
N MET A 506 23.95 15.02 11.27
CA MET A 506 23.80 13.91 10.33
C MET A 506 25.15 13.29 9.94
N VAL A 507 26.21 14.11 9.83
CA VAL A 507 27.58 13.64 9.57
C VAL A 507 28.17 12.89 10.77
N LYS A 508 27.85 13.34 11.99
CA LYS A 508 28.33 12.76 13.26
C LYS A 508 27.48 11.59 13.74
N ALA A 509 26.27 11.40 13.18
CA ALA A 509 25.38 10.28 13.49
C ALA A 509 26.10 8.92 13.42
N LYS A 510 25.65 7.97 14.22
CA LYS A 510 26.18 6.60 14.26
C LYS A 510 25.03 5.62 14.06
N PRO A 511 24.89 5.01 12.86
CA PRO A 511 25.72 5.18 11.66
C PRO A 511 25.60 6.58 11.01
N LYS A 512 26.62 6.99 10.24
CA LYS A 512 26.62 8.28 9.53
C LYS A 512 25.45 8.35 8.55
N GLU A 513 24.72 9.47 8.55
CA GLU A 513 23.60 9.72 7.63
C GLU A 513 24.04 10.51 6.40
N LEU A 514 25.04 11.37 6.55
CA LEU A 514 25.73 12.06 5.45
C LEU A 514 27.22 11.76 5.48
N ALA A 515 27.84 11.71 4.29
CA ALA A 515 29.29 11.70 4.16
C ALA A 515 29.88 13.09 4.48
N GLY A 516 29.16 14.14 4.07
CA GLY A 516 29.51 15.54 4.24
C GLY A 516 28.47 16.46 3.63
N TYR A 517 28.78 17.76 3.56
CA TYR A 517 27.95 18.78 2.92
C TYR A 517 28.82 19.98 2.52
N ALA A 518 28.27 20.88 1.69
CA ALA A 518 28.83 22.20 1.43
C ALA A 518 27.71 23.24 1.54
N ILE A 519 27.98 24.33 2.26
CA ILE A 519 27.09 25.48 2.38
C ILE A 519 27.83 26.71 1.86
N GLU A 520 27.21 27.42 0.92
CA GLU A 520 27.78 28.60 0.27
C GLU A 520 26.75 29.73 0.27
N ILE A 521 27.19 30.95 0.60
CA ILE A 521 26.41 32.17 0.44
C ILE A 521 27.05 32.92 -0.72
N PRO A 522 26.44 32.91 -1.92
CA PRO A 522 27.01 33.59 -3.08
C PRO A 522 27.32 35.07 -2.79
N PRO A 523 28.47 35.60 -3.23
CA PRO A 523 28.80 37.01 -3.03
C PRO A 523 27.92 37.91 -3.92
N GLY A 524 27.83 39.21 -3.56
CA GLY A 524 27.21 40.22 -4.42
C GLY A 524 25.67 40.19 -4.48
N GLN A 525 25.01 39.52 -3.52
CA GLN A 525 23.55 39.51 -3.44
C GLN A 525 23.01 40.85 -2.92
N ASP A 526 21.84 41.24 -3.42
CA ASP A 526 21.06 42.35 -2.84
C ASP A 526 20.27 41.84 -1.61
N PHE A 527 20.94 41.84 -0.46
CA PHE A 527 20.37 41.33 0.78
C PHE A 527 19.17 42.13 1.29
N VAL A 528 19.09 43.42 0.93
CA VAL A 528 18.05 44.32 1.43
C VAL A 528 16.72 44.06 0.73
N ASN A 529 16.75 43.91 -0.59
CA ASN A 529 15.52 43.73 -1.38
C ASN A 529 15.14 42.26 -1.56
N ASN A 530 16.12 41.35 -1.65
CA ASN A 530 15.88 39.95 -2.02
C ASN A 530 16.13 38.96 -0.87
N GLY A 531 16.66 39.42 0.27
CA GLY A 531 17.07 38.55 1.37
C GLY A 531 18.36 37.77 1.06
N VAL A 532 18.60 36.72 1.82
CA VAL A 532 19.83 35.90 1.72
C VAL A 532 19.52 34.58 1.01
N ALA A 533 20.16 34.35 -0.12
CA ALA A 533 20.23 33.05 -0.77
C ALA A 533 21.42 32.25 -0.24
N VAL A 534 21.16 30.99 0.09
CA VAL A 534 22.15 30.02 0.54
C VAL A 534 22.07 28.80 -0.36
N GLU A 535 23.19 28.41 -0.95
CA GLU A 535 23.33 27.19 -1.72
C GLU A 535 23.81 26.07 -0.80
N THR A 536 23.14 24.91 -0.86
CA THR A 536 23.52 23.75 -0.06
C THR A 536 23.68 22.52 -0.96
N LYS A 537 24.80 21.81 -0.80
CA LYS A 537 25.05 20.51 -1.42
C LYS A 537 25.15 19.45 -0.32
N LEU A 538 24.31 18.43 -0.39
CA LEU A 538 24.33 17.29 0.54
C LEU A 538 25.13 16.15 -0.09
N ILE A 539 26.08 15.58 0.64
CA ILE A 539 26.89 14.45 0.15
C ILE A 539 26.41 13.18 0.87
N GLY A 540 25.60 12.39 0.16
CA GLY A 540 25.00 11.16 0.68
C GLY A 540 26.01 10.01 0.86
N ILE A 541 25.60 8.98 1.59
CA ILE A 541 26.33 7.71 1.71
C ILE A 541 25.89 6.80 0.54
N PRO A 542 26.82 6.28 -0.30
CA PRO A 542 26.45 5.40 -1.39
C PRO A 542 25.96 4.03 -0.89
N ILE A 543 24.99 3.45 -1.60
CA ILE A 543 24.50 2.08 -1.40
C ILE A 543 25.17 1.15 -2.42
N ILE A 544 25.55 -0.04 -1.98
CA ILE A 544 26.11 -1.08 -2.85
C ILE A 544 24.95 -1.90 -3.41
N ASP A 545 24.60 -1.68 -4.69
CA ASP A 545 23.55 -2.45 -5.36
C ASP A 545 24.10 -3.74 -6.00
N THR A 546 25.34 -3.72 -6.53
CA THR A 546 25.94 -4.86 -7.24
C THR A 546 27.35 -5.17 -6.76
N ILE A 547 27.65 -6.46 -6.57
CA ILE A 547 29.01 -6.96 -6.25
C ILE A 547 29.42 -7.99 -7.31
N ASN A 548 30.47 -7.68 -8.07
CA ASN A 548 31.03 -8.60 -9.07
C ASN A 548 32.26 -9.31 -8.49
N LEU A 549 32.23 -10.65 -8.44
CA LEU A 549 33.34 -11.49 -7.99
C LEU A 549 33.97 -12.21 -9.19
N TYR A 550 35.26 -11.96 -9.44
CA TYR A 550 36.01 -12.59 -10.51
C TYR A 550 36.94 -13.65 -9.91
N SER A 551 36.50 -14.91 -9.92
CA SER A 551 37.30 -16.04 -9.43
C SER A 551 38.03 -16.73 -10.57
N SER A 552 39.32 -16.99 -10.38
CA SER A 552 40.14 -17.82 -11.28
C SER A 552 40.78 -18.97 -10.50
N TYR A 553 40.92 -20.12 -11.15
CA TYR A 553 41.64 -21.27 -10.59
C TYR A 553 43.02 -21.36 -11.24
N ILE A 554 44.06 -21.46 -10.41
CA ILE A 554 45.45 -21.57 -10.84
C ILE A 554 46.09 -22.72 -10.07
N TYR A 555 46.85 -23.57 -10.77
CA TYR A 555 47.61 -24.63 -10.12
C TYR A 555 48.77 -24.06 -9.30
N ALA A 556 48.94 -24.59 -8.09
CA ALA A 556 50.08 -24.30 -7.23
C ALA A 556 51.41 -24.56 -7.96
N GLY A 557 52.36 -23.62 -7.88
CA GLY A 557 53.67 -23.76 -8.52
C GLY A 557 53.72 -23.35 -10.00
N SER A 558 52.59 -22.99 -10.62
CA SER A 558 52.58 -22.55 -12.01
C SER A 558 53.18 -21.14 -12.18
N LYS A 559 53.54 -20.78 -13.42
CA LYS A 559 54.08 -19.45 -13.75
C LYS A 559 53.12 -18.29 -13.38
N PHE A 560 51.84 -18.60 -13.18
CA PHE A 560 50.81 -17.63 -12.83
C PHE A 560 50.36 -17.76 -11.36
N ASP A 561 50.98 -18.62 -10.54
CA ASP A 561 50.69 -18.71 -9.12
C ASP A 561 51.06 -17.37 -8.44
N PRO A 562 50.08 -16.57 -7.97
CA PRO A 562 50.34 -15.24 -7.44
C PRO A 562 51.19 -15.29 -6.16
N ARG A 563 51.22 -16.44 -5.45
CA ARG A 563 52.08 -16.63 -4.27
C ARG A 563 53.56 -16.72 -4.63
N LEU A 564 53.88 -16.99 -5.89
CA LEU A 564 55.26 -16.96 -6.39
C LEU A 564 55.67 -15.55 -6.84
N GLN A 565 54.76 -14.58 -6.83
CA GLN A 565 55.03 -13.19 -7.22
C GLN A 565 55.44 -12.28 -6.04
N GLY A 566 55.59 -12.82 -4.82
CA GLY A 566 56.09 -12.11 -3.64
C GLY A 566 55.11 -12.16 -2.47
#